data_AF-A0A182N5D3-F1
#
_entry.id   AF-A0A182N5D3-F1
#
_cell.length_a   1.000
_cell.length_b   1.000
_cell.length_c   1.000
_cell.angle_alpha   90.00
_cell.angle_beta   90.00
_cell.angle_gamma   90.00
#
_symmetry.space_group_name_H-M   'P 1'
#
loop_
_entity.id
_entity.type
_entity.pdbx_description
1 polymer ?
#
loop_
_entity_poly.entity_id
_entity_poly.type
_entity_poly.pdbx_seq_one_letter_code
_entity_poly.pdbx_strand_id
1 'polypeptide(L)'
;MCQSVHNVELKNVQNRETFHYPVVLLKGVLAEPCCDGKLKLATVSGRASLSFSVAIEQSEQHVGGKKQQEACRQFRALLRLLPGENEYEVQYCSARISITLTYTAPDTLYTVVPLYIVCKGHTGRYQSDESQNDSEHACRKITLATELLQCLYAEKLHEHGFGRKTFTLRSSCQPFHSELDWERAATMTEDELWHTFAAELVRSRRYDVERVKVVAFLSSTHFTGIADGDFSYDNIRRRTTGHAALGGGGLALFGTGCLYTWPSLLETVCGAFLSQRPVDCARLLDDSNYRRTPVHQALEMPHTIETSVATQSSTSTTTPVRFYSR
;
A
#
# COMPACT_ATOMS: atom_id res chain seq x y z
N MET A 1 27.11 14.66 23.72
CA MET A 1 26.50 13.32 23.84
C MET A 1 25.36 13.42 24.83
N CYS A 2 24.18 12.88 24.53
CA CYS A 2 23.06 12.91 25.48
C CYS A 2 23.43 12.11 26.73
N GLN A 3 23.28 12.70 27.91
CA GLN A 3 23.60 12.09 29.21
C GLN A 3 22.37 11.46 29.90
N SER A 4 21.20 11.56 29.27
CA SER A 4 19.97 10.98 29.78
C SER A 4 19.96 9.45 29.59
N VAL A 5 19.36 8.76 30.57
CA VAL A 5 19.07 7.33 30.44
C VAL A 5 17.79 7.20 29.61
N HIS A 6 17.92 6.65 28.42
CA HIS A 6 16.80 6.40 27.53
C HIS A 6 16.34 4.94 27.64
N ASN A 7 15.08 4.67 27.31
CA ASN A 7 14.59 3.31 27.14
C ASN A 7 13.86 3.16 25.81
N VAL A 8 14.07 2.03 25.13
CA VAL A 8 13.39 1.66 23.89
C VAL A 8 12.73 0.30 24.09
N GLU A 9 11.44 0.22 23.80
CA GLU A 9 10.66 -1.00 23.96
C GLU A 9 9.83 -1.28 22.70
N LEU A 10 9.81 -2.55 22.26
CA LEU A 10 8.92 -3.03 21.21
C LEU A 10 7.64 -3.58 21.84
N LYS A 11 6.48 -3.22 21.29
CA LYS A 11 5.17 -3.49 21.88
C LYS A 11 4.36 -4.56 21.16
N ASN A 12 4.52 -4.69 19.84
CA ASN A 12 3.67 -5.58 19.04
C ASN A 12 4.39 -6.84 18.54
N VAL A 13 5.70 -6.97 18.74
CA VAL A 13 6.47 -8.11 18.24
C VAL A 13 7.26 -8.78 19.36
N GLN A 14 7.46 -10.09 19.22
CA GLN A 14 8.27 -10.88 20.15
C GLN A 14 9.59 -11.30 19.52
N ASN A 15 10.61 -11.56 20.35
CA ASN A 15 11.87 -12.08 19.85
C ASN A 15 11.66 -13.48 19.25
N ARG A 16 12.26 -13.73 18.08
CA ARG A 16 12.11 -14.93 17.25
C ARG A 16 10.69 -15.18 16.73
N GLU A 17 9.88 -14.14 16.67
CA GLU A 17 8.56 -14.24 16.05
C GLU A 17 8.68 -14.52 14.54
N THR A 18 7.79 -15.38 14.04
CA THR A 18 7.76 -15.77 12.62
C THR A 18 6.63 -15.08 11.89
N PHE A 19 6.96 -14.51 10.74
CA PHE A 19 6.04 -13.84 9.82
C PHE A 19 5.94 -14.61 8.51
N HIS A 20 4.78 -14.50 7.87
CA HIS A 20 4.47 -15.13 6.59
C HIS A 20 4.25 -14.09 5.47
N TYR A 21 4.79 -12.89 5.65
CA TYR A 21 4.74 -11.79 4.72
C TYR A 21 5.99 -10.90 4.90
N PRO A 22 6.48 -10.23 3.85
CA PRO A 22 7.83 -9.66 3.83
C PRO A 22 7.95 -8.27 4.48
N VAL A 23 6.86 -7.49 4.59
CA VAL A 23 6.87 -6.15 5.20
C VAL A 23 6.13 -6.20 6.52
N VAL A 24 6.81 -5.88 7.61
CA VAL A 24 6.26 -5.94 8.97
C VAL A 24 6.21 -4.55 9.61
N LEU A 25 5.24 -4.35 10.50
CA LEU A 25 5.11 -3.14 11.30
C LEU A 25 5.68 -3.41 12.70
N LEU A 26 6.65 -2.60 13.10
CA LEU A 26 7.13 -2.51 14.47
C LEU A 26 6.50 -1.31 15.15
N LYS A 27 5.80 -1.55 16.26
CA LYS A 27 5.27 -0.53 17.16
C LYS A 27 6.12 -0.55 18.42
N GLY A 28 6.56 0.61 18.86
CA GLY A 28 7.35 0.71 20.07
C GLY A 28 7.23 2.04 20.77
N VAL A 29 7.90 2.12 21.91
CA VAL A 29 7.85 3.25 22.83
C VAL A 29 9.26 3.69 23.18
N LEU A 30 9.46 5.01 23.22
CA LEU A 30 10.66 5.68 23.66
C LEU A 30 10.34 6.40 24.97
N ALA A 31 10.89 5.93 26.08
CA ALA A 31 10.80 6.64 27.36
C ALA A 31 12.00 7.58 27.51
N GLU A 32 11.76 8.74 28.12
CA GLU A 32 12.75 9.81 28.32
C GLU A 32 13.38 10.33 27.00
N PRO A 33 12.62 10.63 25.93
CA PRO A 33 13.17 11.08 24.67
C PRO A 33 13.85 12.44 24.82
N CYS A 34 15.00 12.63 24.16
CA CYS A 34 15.65 13.93 24.06
C CYS A 34 15.32 14.64 22.73
N CYS A 35 15.48 15.96 22.70
CA CYS A 35 15.19 16.80 21.54
C CYS A 35 15.95 16.36 20.27
N ASP A 36 17.18 15.87 20.42
CA ASP A 36 18.07 15.49 19.32
C ASP A 36 18.15 13.97 19.06
N GLY A 37 17.39 13.17 19.82
CA GLY A 37 17.45 11.72 19.73
C GLY A 37 16.87 11.22 18.41
N LYS A 38 17.69 10.49 17.63
CA LYS A 38 17.27 9.83 16.39
C LYS A 38 17.10 8.34 16.62
N LEU A 39 15.94 7.80 16.22
CA LEU A 39 15.75 6.37 16.12
C LEU A 39 16.54 5.86 14.90
N LYS A 40 17.29 4.78 15.09
CA LYS A 40 17.99 4.07 14.02
C LYS A 40 17.61 2.59 14.11
N LEU A 41 17.40 1.98 12.96
CA LEU A 41 17.38 0.53 12.83
C LEU A 41 18.62 0.12 12.05
N ALA A 42 19.31 -0.92 12.50
CA ALA A 42 20.48 -1.46 11.85
C ALA A 42 20.45 -2.99 11.86
N THR A 43 21.07 -3.62 10.85
CA THR A 43 21.33 -5.07 10.88
C THR A 43 22.53 -5.35 11.77
N VAL A 44 22.47 -6.35 12.65
CA VAL A 44 23.57 -6.70 13.56
C VAL A 44 24.82 -7.17 12.78
N SER A 45 24.61 -7.84 11.64
CA SER A 45 25.70 -8.45 10.85
C SER A 45 26.42 -7.48 9.90
N GLY A 46 26.01 -6.21 9.81
CA GLY A 46 26.66 -5.17 8.98
C GLY A 46 26.71 -5.41 7.46
N ARG A 47 26.09 -6.48 6.94
CA ARG A 47 26.26 -6.96 5.55
C ARG A 47 25.11 -6.63 4.60
N ALA A 48 23.99 -6.06 5.06
CA ALA A 48 22.84 -5.77 4.21
C ALA A 48 22.36 -4.32 4.37
N SER A 49 21.99 -3.70 3.26
CA SER A 49 21.21 -2.46 3.26
C SER A 49 19.85 -2.73 3.89
N LEU A 50 19.49 -1.96 4.91
CA LEU A 50 18.21 -2.09 5.61
C LEU A 50 17.16 -1.19 4.97
N SER A 51 16.11 -1.79 4.42
CA SER A 51 14.95 -1.05 3.94
C SER A 51 13.92 -0.89 5.07
N PHE A 52 13.80 0.33 5.57
CA PHE A 52 12.81 0.66 6.59
C PHE A 52 12.28 2.10 6.45
N SER A 53 11.07 2.34 6.94
CA SER A 53 10.47 3.68 7.07
C SER A 53 10.00 3.86 8.51
N VAL A 54 10.19 5.05 9.09
CA VAL A 54 9.84 5.31 10.49
C VAL A 54 9.05 6.59 10.63
N ALA A 55 8.02 6.54 11.48
CA ALA A 55 7.31 7.70 12.00
C ALA A 55 7.38 7.71 13.54
N ILE A 56 7.60 8.89 14.12
CA ILE A 56 7.59 9.10 15.57
C ILE A 56 6.43 10.05 15.88
N GLU A 57 5.50 9.59 16.72
CA GLU A 57 4.34 10.35 17.15
C GLU A 57 4.66 11.11 18.45
N GLN A 58 4.25 12.38 18.53
CA GLN A 58 4.31 13.15 19.77
C GLN A 58 3.06 12.84 20.60
N SER A 59 3.24 12.35 21.83
CA SER A 59 2.13 12.18 22.76
C SER A 59 1.73 13.54 23.36
N GLU A 60 0.69 14.16 22.81
CA GLU A 60 0.01 15.26 23.49
C GLU A 60 -1.15 14.68 24.33
N GLN A 61 -0.91 14.49 25.63
CA GLN A 61 -2.01 14.24 26.57
C GLN A 61 -2.45 15.56 27.19
N HIS A 62 -3.64 16.04 26.80
CA HIS A 62 -4.36 17.07 27.55
C HIS A 62 -5.18 16.41 28.65
N VAL A 63 -4.62 16.33 29.85
CA VAL A 63 -5.38 16.01 31.08
C VAL A 63 -5.24 17.18 32.04
N GLY A 64 -6.37 17.83 32.34
CA GLY A 64 -6.60 18.75 33.45
C GLY A 64 -5.38 19.50 34.03
N GLY A 65 -4.94 20.58 33.38
CA GLY A 65 -4.30 21.74 34.03
C GLY A 65 -2.97 21.56 34.76
N LYS A 66 -2.38 20.36 34.83
CA LYS A 66 -1.04 20.13 35.40
C LYS A 66 -0.18 19.33 34.43
N LYS A 67 0.85 19.97 33.87
CA LYS A 67 1.90 19.32 33.07
C LYS A 67 2.74 18.40 33.96
N GLN A 68 2.29 17.18 34.20
CA GLN A 68 3.18 16.07 34.55
C GLN A 68 3.22 15.15 33.35
N GLN A 69 4.26 15.35 32.54
CA GLN A 69 4.44 14.69 31.26
C GLN A 69 5.52 13.63 31.48
N GLU A 70 5.11 12.38 31.66
CA GLU A 70 6.01 11.27 31.31
C GLU A 70 6.28 11.43 29.82
N ALA A 71 7.48 11.90 29.47
CA ALA A 71 7.87 12.12 28.10
C ALA A 71 8.01 10.74 27.45
N CYS A 72 6.96 10.27 26.80
CA CYS A 72 6.89 8.95 26.21
C CYS A 72 6.48 9.10 24.76
N ARG A 73 7.39 8.87 23.81
CA ARG A 73 7.07 8.95 22.37
C ARG A 73 6.79 7.58 21.81
N GLN A 74 5.76 7.46 20.99
CA GLN A 74 5.49 6.24 20.25
C GLN A 74 6.22 6.29 18.91
N PHE A 75 6.70 5.15 18.43
CA PHE A 75 7.22 5.03 17.08
C PHE A 75 6.57 3.86 16.34
N ARG A 76 6.49 4.03 15.03
CA ARG A 76 6.07 3.01 14.08
C ARG A 76 7.16 2.88 13.03
N ALA A 77 7.65 1.67 12.80
CA ALA A 77 8.61 1.39 11.76
C ALA A 77 8.10 0.28 10.84
N LEU A 78 8.06 0.54 9.54
CA LEU A 78 7.87 -0.49 8.52
C LEU A 78 9.25 -1.06 8.18
N LEU A 79 9.35 -2.39 8.17
CA LEU A 79 10.60 -3.11 8.01
C LEU A 79 10.44 -4.23 7.01
N ARG A 80 11.38 -4.36 6.06
CA ARG A 80 11.42 -5.50 5.14
C ARG A 80 12.27 -6.63 5.73
N LEU A 81 11.68 -7.81 5.82
CA LEU A 81 12.34 -9.06 6.16
C LEU A 81 12.86 -9.76 4.91
N LEU A 82 14.06 -10.34 5.00
CA LEU A 82 14.58 -11.29 4.02
C LEU A 82 14.16 -12.71 4.41
N PRO A 83 14.04 -13.66 3.46
CA PRO A 83 13.74 -15.04 3.79
C PRO A 83 14.73 -15.62 4.81
N GLY A 84 14.21 -16.29 5.84
CA GLY A 84 14.99 -16.82 6.96
C GLY A 84 15.03 -15.89 8.17
N GLU A 85 16.08 -16.02 8.98
CA GLU A 85 16.28 -15.23 10.20
C GLU A 85 16.86 -13.85 9.88
N ASN A 86 16.30 -12.83 10.51
CA ASN A 86 16.72 -11.44 10.37
C ASN A 86 17.00 -10.86 11.76
N GLU A 87 18.22 -10.38 11.98
CA GLU A 87 18.65 -9.81 13.26
C GLU A 87 18.83 -8.29 13.15
N TYR A 88 18.09 -7.56 13.98
CA TYR A 88 18.04 -6.11 13.97
C TYR A 88 18.35 -5.52 15.35
N GLU A 89 19.07 -4.39 15.35
CA GLU A 89 19.25 -3.52 16.50
C GLU A 89 18.37 -2.28 16.30
N VAL A 90 17.47 -2.00 17.25
CA VAL A 90 16.75 -0.74 17.33
C VAL A 90 17.48 0.13 18.34
N GLN A 91 18.02 1.24 17.86
CA GLN A 91 18.82 2.17 18.66
C GLN A 91 18.12 3.52 18.80
N TYR A 92 18.06 4.02 20.02
CA TYR A 92 17.70 5.40 20.32
C TYR A 92 18.74 5.99 21.29
N CYS A 93 19.57 6.91 20.80
CA CYS A 93 20.72 7.44 21.56
C CYS A 93 21.63 6.32 22.10
N SER A 94 21.69 6.18 23.43
CA SER A 94 22.44 5.14 24.15
C SER A 94 21.64 3.85 24.36
N ALA A 95 20.31 3.89 24.26
CA ALA A 95 19.45 2.74 24.42
C ALA A 95 19.43 1.87 23.16
N ARG A 96 19.49 0.55 23.37
CA ARG A 96 19.52 -0.44 22.30
C ARG A 96 18.70 -1.64 22.71
N ILE A 97 17.93 -2.17 21.76
CA ILE A 97 17.28 -3.46 21.87
C ILE A 97 17.57 -4.27 20.60
N SER A 98 17.91 -5.54 20.78
CA SER A 98 18.07 -6.47 19.66
C SER A 98 16.81 -7.32 19.53
N ILE A 99 16.40 -7.56 18.28
CA ILE A 99 15.31 -8.44 17.95
C ILE A 99 15.67 -9.32 16.76
N THR A 100 15.35 -10.60 16.87
CA THR A 100 15.42 -11.55 15.76
C THR A 100 14.00 -11.80 15.25
N LEU A 101 13.77 -11.64 13.95
CA LEU A 101 12.48 -11.92 13.29
C LEU A 101 12.71 -12.90 12.14
N THR A 102 11.81 -13.86 11.98
CA THR A 102 11.92 -14.87 10.92
C THR A 102 10.86 -14.65 9.85
N TYR A 103 11.25 -14.59 8.58
CA TYR A 103 10.29 -14.61 7.47
C TYR A 103 10.33 -15.97 6.78
N THR A 104 9.20 -16.67 6.81
CA THR A 104 9.01 -17.92 6.07
C THR A 104 7.87 -17.73 5.09
N ALA A 105 8.15 -17.90 3.80
CA ALA A 105 7.13 -17.85 2.76
C ALA A 105 6.00 -18.86 3.08
N PRO A 106 4.72 -18.44 3.04
CA PRO A 106 3.61 -19.35 3.30
C PRO A 106 3.56 -20.48 2.27
N ASP A 107 3.32 -21.70 2.74
CA ASP A 107 3.02 -22.86 1.91
C ASP A 107 1.51 -22.89 1.63
N THR A 108 1.10 -22.26 0.53
CA THR A 108 -0.31 -22.21 0.10
C THR A 108 -0.43 -22.23 -1.41
N LEU A 109 -1.48 -22.89 -1.89
CA LEU A 109 -1.85 -22.89 -3.31
C LEU A 109 -2.75 -21.68 -3.65
N TYR A 110 -3.35 -21.02 -2.66
CA TYR A 110 -4.21 -19.86 -2.84
C TYR A 110 -3.39 -18.57 -2.79
N THR A 111 -3.39 -17.83 -3.91
CA THR A 111 -2.49 -16.68 -4.06
C THR A 111 -3.16 -15.49 -4.75
N VAL A 112 -2.57 -14.32 -4.53
CA VAL A 112 -2.92 -13.07 -5.19
C VAL A 112 -1.81 -12.70 -6.18
N VAL A 113 -2.18 -12.24 -7.37
CA VAL A 113 -1.26 -11.75 -8.41
C VAL A 113 -1.61 -10.31 -8.75
N PRO A 114 -0.72 -9.34 -8.44
CA PRO A 114 -0.87 -7.97 -8.95
C PRO A 114 -0.43 -7.89 -10.41
N LEU A 115 -1.20 -7.19 -11.25
CA LEU A 115 -0.90 -6.96 -12.67
C LEU A 115 -1.04 -5.50 -13.06
N TYR A 116 -0.20 -5.07 -14.00
CA TYR A 116 -0.31 -3.78 -14.65
C TYR A 116 -0.68 -3.97 -16.11
N ILE A 117 -1.94 -3.69 -16.46
CA ILE A 117 -2.50 -3.94 -17.79
C ILE A 117 -2.10 -2.82 -18.74
N VAL A 118 -1.41 -3.21 -19.82
CA VAL A 118 -1.03 -2.33 -20.92
C VAL A 118 -1.90 -2.66 -22.13
N CYS A 119 -2.86 -1.78 -22.42
CA CYS A 119 -3.71 -1.86 -23.61
C CYS A 119 -2.86 -1.75 -24.89
N LYS A 120 -3.32 -2.40 -25.96
CA LYS A 120 -2.69 -2.34 -27.27
C LYS A 120 -2.60 -0.90 -27.77
N GLY A 121 -1.42 -0.53 -28.26
CA GLY A 121 -1.12 0.83 -28.72
C GLY A 121 -0.83 1.85 -27.61
N HIS A 122 -1.03 1.50 -26.33
CA HIS A 122 -0.68 2.37 -25.21
C HIS A 122 0.82 2.35 -24.91
N THR A 123 1.37 3.47 -24.44
CA THR A 123 2.80 3.58 -24.08
C THR A 123 3.18 2.77 -22.83
N GLY A 124 2.18 2.37 -22.04
CA GLY A 124 2.39 1.77 -20.71
C GLY A 124 2.76 2.78 -19.63
N ARG A 125 2.81 4.08 -19.93
CA ARG A 125 3.09 5.11 -18.92
C ARG A 125 1.81 5.53 -18.19
N TYR A 126 1.82 5.55 -16.86
CA TYR A 126 0.72 6.11 -16.08
C TYR A 126 0.83 7.63 -15.97
N GLN A 127 -0.28 8.32 -15.73
CA GLN A 127 -0.29 9.78 -15.60
C GLN A 127 0.46 10.23 -14.34
N SER A 128 1.46 11.09 -14.51
CA SER A 128 2.32 11.61 -13.44
C SER A 128 3.03 12.88 -13.90
N ASP A 129 3.42 13.74 -12.94
CA ASP A 129 4.34 14.86 -13.19
C ASP A 129 5.82 14.44 -13.11
N GLU A 130 6.09 13.21 -12.67
CA GLU A 130 7.44 12.63 -12.62
C GLU A 130 7.81 12.01 -13.98
N SER A 131 9.10 12.08 -14.34
CA SER A 131 9.61 11.42 -15.55
C SER A 131 9.56 9.90 -15.46
N GLN A 132 9.65 9.36 -14.24
CA GLN A 132 9.62 7.96 -13.89
C GLN A 132 8.18 7.46 -13.71
N ASN A 133 7.55 7.09 -14.82
CA ASN A 133 6.15 6.66 -14.84
C ASN A 133 5.87 5.53 -15.85
N ASP A 134 6.89 4.78 -16.24
CA ASP A 134 6.76 3.59 -17.08
C ASP A 134 6.17 2.38 -16.33
N SER A 135 5.97 1.28 -17.06
CA SER A 135 5.43 0.03 -16.54
C SER A 135 6.27 -0.58 -15.42
N GLU A 136 7.59 -0.39 -15.43
CA GLU A 136 8.49 -0.90 -14.39
C GLU A 136 8.25 -0.15 -13.07
N HIS A 137 8.20 1.19 -13.14
CA HIS A 137 7.89 2.03 -11.99
C HIS A 137 6.47 1.77 -11.46
N ALA A 138 5.50 1.59 -12.36
CA ALA A 138 4.14 1.22 -11.98
C ALA A 138 4.13 -0.09 -11.19
N CYS A 139 4.78 -1.14 -11.72
CA CYS A 139 4.85 -2.44 -11.06
C CYS A 139 5.57 -2.37 -9.71
N ARG A 140 6.63 -1.55 -9.58
CA ARG A 140 7.29 -1.32 -8.28
C ARG A 140 6.32 -0.72 -7.25
N LYS A 141 5.62 0.37 -7.61
CA LYS A 141 4.64 1.04 -6.75
C LYS A 141 3.52 0.08 -6.34
N ILE A 142 2.95 -0.64 -7.30
CA ILE A 142 1.88 -1.62 -7.05
C ILE A 142 2.35 -2.76 -6.14
N THR A 143 3.57 -3.29 -6.37
CA THR A 143 4.13 -4.36 -5.53
C THR A 143 4.24 -3.90 -4.08
N LEU A 144 4.91 -2.76 -3.86
CA LEU A 144 5.10 -2.22 -2.52
C LEU A 144 3.76 -1.97 -1.83
N ALA A 145 2.82 -1.35 -2.53
CA ALA A 145 1.53 -1.03 -1.95
C ALA A 145 0.70 -2.30 -1.63
N THR A 146 0.84 -3.37 -2.41
CA THR A 146 0.21 -4.66 -2.10
C THR A 146 0.85 -5.38 -0.91
N GLU A 147 2.18 -5.27 -0.73
CA GLU A 147 2.88 -5.79 0.45
C GLU A 147 2.54 -5.00 1.73
N LEU A 148 2.39 -3.67 1.62
CA LEU A 148 1.89 -2.83 2.72
C LEU A 148 0.47 -3.25 3.12
N LEU A 149 -0.36 -3.61 2.15
CA LEU A 149 -1.68 -4.15 2.42
C LEU A 149 -1.62 -5.52 3.13
N GLN A 150 -0.69 -6.40 2.74
CA GLN A 150 -0.48 -7.65 3.48
C GLN A 150 -0.20 -7.37 4.96
N CYS A 151 0.69 -6.42 5.24
CA CYS A 151 1.02 -5.98 6.60
C CYS A 151 -0.20 -5.43 7.34
N LEU A 152 -1.00 -4.59 6.68
CA LEU A 152 -2.18 -4.00 7.30
C LEU A 152 -3.19 -5.06 7.70
N TYR A 153 -3.54 -5.98 6.80
CA TYR A 153 -4.48 -7.06 7.10
C TYR A 153 -3.98 -7.94 8.26
N ALA A 154 -2.69 -8.28 8.26
CA ALA A 154 -2.11 -9.08 9.32
C ALA A 154 -2.22 -8.38 10.68
N GLU A 155 -1.91 -7.10 10.76
CA GLU A 155 -2.02 -6.34 12.01
C GLU A 155 -3.49 -6.15 12.42
N LYS A 156 -4.40 -5.85 11.48
CA LYS A 156 -5.82 -5.66 11.78
C LYS A 156 -6.49 -6.95 12.25
N LEU A 157 -6.21 -8.07 11.61
CA LEU A 157 -6.73 -9.38 12.04
C LEU A 157 -6.14 -9.80 13.38
N HIS A 158 -4.86 -9.52 13.63
CA HIS A 158 -4.23 -9.76 14.92
C HIS A 158 -4.85 -8.92 16.05
N GLU A 159 -5.09 -7.62 15.81
CA GLU A 159 -5.77 -6.70 16.74
C GLU A 159 -7.17 -7.19 17.13
N HIS A 160 -7.85 -7.95 16.27
CA HIS A 160 -9.17 -8.53 16.52
C HIS A 160 -9.12 -10.01 16.97
N GLY A 161 -7.94 -10.54 17.31
CA GLY A 161 -7.78 -11.89 17.87
C GLY A 161 -7.76 -13.05 16.86
N PHE A 162 -7.69 -12.77 15.56
CA PHE A 162 -7.61 -13.81 14.51
C PHE A 162 -6.17 -14.26 14.19
N GLY A 163 -5.19 -13.66 14.85
CA GLY A 163 -3.76 -13.84 14.57
C GLY A 163 -3.30 -13.02 13.36
N ARG A 164 -1.99 -13.01 13.11
CA ARG A 164 -1.36 -12.31 11.98
C ARG A 164 -1.56 -13.05 10.66
N LYS A 165 -2.81 -13.06 10.17
CA LYS A 165 -3.18 -13.70 8.91
C LYS A 165 -3.29 -12.67 7.81
N THR A 166 -2.89 -13.03 6.61
CA THR A 166 -3.02 -12.19 5.42
C THR A 166 -3.01 -13.07 4.17
N PHE A 167 -3.30 -12.48 3.01
CA PHE A 167 -3.21 -13.19 1.74
C PHE A 167 -1.75 -13.39 1.31
N THR A 168 -1.49 -14.32 0.40
CA THR A 168 -0.15 -14.61 -0.11
C THR A 168 0.03 -14.10 -1.52
N LEU A 169 1.08 -13.32 -1.77
CA LEU A 169 1.49 -12.93 -3.12
C LEU A 169 2.20 -14.08 -3.81
N ARG A 170 1.77 -14.43 -5.03
CA ARG A 170 2.52 -15.38 -5.86
C ARG A 170 3.80 -14.75 -6.41
N SER A 171 3.73 -13.47 -6.78
CA SER A 171 4.81 -12.74 -7.43
C SER A 171 4.64 -11.24 -7.21
N SER A 172 5.72 -10.49 -7.43
CA SER A 172 5.65 -9.04 -7.64
C SER A 172 4.76 -8.70 -8.84
N CYS A 173 4.32 -7.45 -8.92
CA CYS A 173 3.51 -6.97 -10.04
C CYS A 173 4.25 -7.14 -11.36
N GLN A 174 3.53 -7.54 -12.40
CA GLN A 174 4.07 -7.72 -13.75
C GLN A 174 3.19 -7.01 -14.79
N PRO A 175 3.78 -6.51 -15.88
CA PRO A 175 3.00 -6.05 -17.02
C PRO A 175 2.18 -7.18 -17.65
N PHE A 176 0.95 -6.89 -18.01
CA PHE A 176 0.06 -7.74 -18.79
C PHE A 176 -0.34 -6.98 -20.06
N HIS A 177 0.14 -7.42 -21.22
CA HIS A 177 -0.20 -6.78 -22.48
C HIS A 177 -1.53 -7.33 -23.00
N SER A 178 -2.53 -6.46 -23.11
CA SER A 178 -3.87 -6.78 -23.57
C SER A 178 -4.01 -6.56 -25.08
N GLU A 179 -4.86 -7.33 -25.74
CA GLU A 179 -5.25 -7.08 -27.14
C GLU A 179 -6.29 -5.96 -27.28
N LEU A 180 -6.88 -5.48 -26.17
CA LEU A 180 -7.81 -4.35 -26.19
C LEU A 180 -7.06 -3.07 -26.58
N ASP A 181 -7.52 -2.42 -27.64
CA ASP A 181 -7.02 -1.11 -28.06
C ASP A 181 -7.30 -0.03 -27.01
N TRP A 182 -6.31 0.82 -26.75
CA TRP A 182 -6.39 1.83 -25.70
C TRP A 182 -7.43 2.93 -25.97
N GLU A 183 -7.64 3.32 -27.24
CA GLU A 183 -8.67 4.30 -27.60
C GLU A 183 -10.06 3.73 -27.34
N ARG A 184 -10.24 2.44 -27.64
CA ARG A 184 -11.47 1.74 -27.30
C ARG A 184 -11.66 1.66 -25.79
N ALA A 185 -10.64 1.25 -25.04
CA ALA A 185 -10.70 1.18 -23.57
C ALA A 185 -11.09 2.53 -22.94
N ALA A 186 -10.67 3.66 -23.51
CA ALA A 186 -11.00 4.99 -23.01
C ALA A 186 -12.50 5.34 -23.12
N THR A 187 -13.24 4.67 -24.01
CA THR A 187 -14.69 4.91 -24.24
C THR A 187 -15.60 3.95 -23.49
N MET A 188 -15.05 2.90 -22.88
CA MET A 188 -15.78 1.86 -22.18
C MET A 188 -16.16 2.28 -20.76
N THR A 189 -17.30 1.79 -20.30
CA THR A 189 -17.69 1.84 -18.89
C THR A 189 -16.81 0.93 -18.03
N GLU A 190 -16.81 1.12 -16.71
CA GLU A 190 -16.05 0.27 -15.79
C GLU A 190 -16.47 -1.20 -15.94
N ASP A 191 -17.78 -1.44 -16.03
CA ASP A 191 -18.36 -2.77 -16.14
C ASP A 191 -17.88 -3.47 -17.43
N GLU A 192 -17.87 -2.76 -18.57
CA GLU A 192 -17.35 -3.29 -19.83
C GLU A 192 -15.84 -3.58 -19.78
N LEU A 193 -15.06 -2.69 -19.15
CA LEU A 193 -13.62 -2.90 -18.95
C LEU A 193 -13.39 -4.17 -18.11
N TRP A 194 -14.08 -4.29 -16.98
CA TRP A 194 -13.97 -5.43 -16.09
C TRP A 194 -14.30 -6.75 -16.80
N HIS A 195 -15.43 -6.82 -17.52
CA HIS A 195 -15.82 -8.03 -18.26
C HIS A 195 -14.81 -8.38 -19.36
N THR A 196 -14.27 -7.38 -20.06
CA THR A 196 -13.30 -7.58 -21.13
C THR A 196 -12.00 -8.16 -20.59
N PHE A 197 -11.43 -7.57 -19.53
CA PHE A 197 -10.18 -8.05 -18.94
C PHE A 197 -10.36 -9.37 -18.19
N ALA A 198 -11.51 -9.60 -17.53
CA ALA A 198 -11.84 -10.88 -16.93
C ALA A 198 -11.85 -12.00 -17.99
N ALA A 199 -12.55 -11.78 -19.11
CA ALA A 199 -12.60 -12.74 -20.21
C ALA A 199 -11.22 -12.99 -20.83
N GLU A 200 -10.41 -11.94 -20.99
CA GLU A 200 -9.05 -12.05 -21.51
C GLU A 200 -8.12 -12.83 -20.57
N LEU A 201 -8.17 -12.56 -19.27
CA LEU A 201 -7.38 -13.29 -18.27
C LEU A 201 -7.75 -14.78 -18.24
N VAL A 202 -9.04 -15.12 -18.28
CA VAL A 202 -9.51 -16.51 -18.36
C VAL A 202 -9.00 -17.18 -19.64
N ARG A 203 -9.17 -16.53 -20.80
CA ARG A 203 -8.73 -17.03 -22.10
C ARG A 203 -7.21 -17.24 -22.17
N SER A 204 -6.44 -16.42 -21.45
CA SER A 204 -4.97 -16.54 -21.41
C SER A 204 -4.49 -17.85 -20.78
N ARG A 205 -5.31 -18.50 -19.94
CA ARG A 205 -4.97 -19.71 -19.16
C ARG A 205 -3.69 -19.58 -18.31
N ARG A 206 -3.23 -18.36 -18.03
CA ARG A 206 -2.01 -18.10 -17.24
C ARG A 206 -2.22 -18.31 -15.74
N TYR A 207 -3.46 -18.25 -15.28
CA TYR A 207 -3.81 -18.32 -13.86
C TYR A 207 -4.94 -19.33 -13.63
N ASP A 208 -4.78 -20.16 -12.62
CA ASP A 208 -5.84 -21.03 -12.10
C ASP A 208 -6.86 -20.17 -11.34
N VAL A 209 -7.99 -19.84 -11.97
CA VAL A 209 -9.00 -18.93 -11.42
C VAL A 209 -9.68 -19.41 -10.13
N GLU A 210 -9.57 -20.71 -9.82
CA GLU A 210 -10.10 -21.26 -8.56
C GLU A 210 -9.18 -20.94 -7.37
N ARG A 211 -7.87 -20.86 -7.62
CA ARG A 211 -6.84 -20.66 -6.59
C ARG A 211 -6.19 -19.29 -6.63
N VAL A 212 -6.45 -18.51 -7.67
CA VAL A 212 -5.75 -17.26 -7.95
C VAL A 212 -6.73 -16.12 -8.00
N LYS A 213 -6.44 -15.08 -7.22
CA LYS A 213 -7.10 -13.80 -7.33
C LYS A 213 -6.15 -12.82 -8.01
N VAL A 214 -6.66 -12.02 -8.92
CA VAL A 214 -5.90 -11.03 -9.68
C VAL A 214 -6.31 -9.64 -9.21
N VAL A 215 -5.31 -8.80 -8.93
CA VAL A 215 -5.50 -7.37 -8.66
C VAL A 215 -4.83 -6.62 -9.80
N ALA A 216 -5.60 -6.04 -10.70
CA ALA A 216 -5.11 -5.46 -11.94
C ALA A 216 -5.26 -3.94 -11.97
N PHE A 217 -4.31 -3.26 -12.60
CA PHE A 217 -4.24 -1.81 -12.71
C PHE A 217 -4.11 -1.38 -14.17
N LEU A 218 -4.98 -0.49 -14.64
CA LEU A 218 -5.01 -0.05 -16.05
C LEU A 218 -4.00 1.06 -16.33
N SER A 219 -3.03 0.81 -17.20
CA SER A 219 -2.07 1.84 -17.63
C SER A 219 -2.72 3.03 -18.34
N SER A 220 -3.84 2.80 -19.03
CA SER A 220 -4.52 3.79 -19.87
C SER A 220 -5.51 4.67 -19.13
N THR A 221 -5.50 4.68 -17.79
CA THR A 221 -6.28 5.65 -17.02
C THR A 221 -5.78 7.06 -17.30
N HIS A 222 -6.67 7.93 -17.76
CA HIS A 222 -6.33 9.30 -18.11
C HIS A 222 -7.33 10.29 -17.52
N PHE A 223 -6.82 11.29 -16.81
CA PHE A 223 -7.60 12.40 -16.30
C PHE A 223 -7.27 13.68 -17.08
N THR A 224 -8.30 14.33 -17.60
CA THR A 224 -8.14 15.52 -18.47
C THR A 224 -7.84 16.82 -17.71
N GLY A 225 -7.92 16.82 -16.37
CA GLY A 225 -7.73 18.02 -15.56
C GLY A 225 -9.02 18.83 -15.38
N ILE A 226 -9.07 19.58 -14.28
CA ILE A 226 -10.16 20.51 -13.93
C ILE A 226 -9.66 21.94 -14.07
N ALA A 227 -10.28 22.70 -14.98
CA ALA A 227 -10.02 24.12 -15.19
C ALA A 227 -11.23 25.02 -14.89
N ASP A 228 -12.42 24.43 -14.79
CA ASP A 228 -13.69 25.12 -14.53
C ASP A 228 -13.94 25.34 -13.02
N GLY A 229 -13.07 24.82 -12.15
CA GLY A 229 -13.18 24.94 -10.70
C GLY A 229 -14.22 24.01 -10.06
N ASP A 230 -14.87 23.14 -10.84
CA ASP A 230 -15.79 22.12 -10.32
C ASP A 230 -15.01 20.87 -9.90
N PHE A 231 -14.74 20.74 -8.61
CA PHE A 231 -14.03 19.59 -8.03
C PHE A 231 -14.98 18.52 -7.50
N SER A 232 -16.24 18.50 -7.92
CA SER A 232 -17.18 17.44 -7.56
C SER A 232 -16.70 16.08 -8.06
N TYR A 233 -17.01 15.02 -7.29
CA TYR A 233 -16.74 13.64 -7.69
C TYR A 233 -17.29 13.33 -9.10
N ASP A 234 -18.50 13.79 -9.39
CA ASP A 234 -19.11 13.59 -10.71
C ASP A 234 -18.31 14.25 -11.84
N ASN A 235 -17.74 15.45 -11.62
CA ASN A 235 -16.90 16.09 -12.62
C ASN A 235 -15.57 15.36 -12.79
N ILE A 236 -14.94 14.95 -11.68
CA ILE A 236 -13.73 14.14 -11.69
C ILE A 236 -13.96 12.85 -12.49
N ARG A 237 -15.07 12.15 -12.21
CA ARG A 237 -15.42 10.89 -12.87
C ARG A 237 -15.67 11.07 -14.37
N ARG A 238 -16.37 12.14 -14.78
CA ARG A 238 -16.60 12.48 -16.20
C ARG A 238 -15.31 12.82 -16.95
N ARG A 239 -14.33 13.39 -16.25
CA ARG A 239 -13.03 13.80 -16.80
C ARG A 239 -11.98 12.69 -16.78
N THR A 240 -12.34 11.51 -16.27
CA THR A 240 -11.45 10.34 -16.13
C THR A 240 -11.91 9.20 -17.04
N THR A 241 -11.07 8.83 -17.99
CA THR A 241 -11.29 7.72 -18.92
C THR A 241 -10.37 6.53 -18.62
N GLY A 242 -10.71 5.34 -19.13
CA GLY A 242 -9.88 4.15 -18.93
C GLY A 242 -9.69 3.79 -17.45
N HIS A 243 -10.69 4.07 -16.62
CA HIS A 243 -10.68 3.88 -15.18
C HIS A 243 -11.77 2.88 -14.79
N ALA A 244 -11.46 2.04 -13.80
CA ALA A 244 -12.43 1.17 -13.13
C ALA A 244 -12.08 1.12 -11.64
N ALA A 245 -13.09 0.85 -10.81
CA ALA A 245 -12.91 0.47 -9.41
C ALA A 245 -13.90 -0.66 -9.10
N LEU A 246 -13.66 -1.83 -9.69
CA LEU A 246 -14.59 -2.96 -9.68
C LEU A 246 -13.93 -4.25 -9.20
N GLY A 247 -14.64 -5.03 -8.40
CA GLY A 247 -14.17 -6.33 -7.93
C GLY A 247 -15.24 -7.40 -7.96
N GLY A 248 -14.88 -8.60 -8.40
CA GLY A 248 -15.77 -9.75 -8.47
C GLY A 248 -15.07 -10.94 -9.10
N GLY A 249 -15.64 -12.15 -9.07
CA GLY A 249 -15.23 -13.27 -9.93
C GLY A 249 -13.74 -13.67 -9.96
N GLY A 250 -12.92 -13.24 -8.98
CA GLY A 250 -11.47 -13.44 -8.99
C GLY A 250 -10.61 -12.30 -9.55
N LEU A 251 -11.23 -11.20 -10.02
CA LEU A 251 -10.55 -10.00 -10.51
C LEU A 251 -11.01 -8.76 -9.74
N ALA A 252 -10.06 -8.04 -9.16
CA ALA A 252 -10.21 -6.63 -8.79
C ALA A 252 -9.49 -5.77 -9.83
N LEU A 253 -10.20 -4.82 -10.44
CA LEU A 253 -9.70 -3.95 -11.49
C LEU A 253 -9.74 -2.50 -11.05
N PHE A 254 -8.58 -1.84 -11.16
CA PHE A 254 -8.36 -0.48 -10.72
C PHE A 254 -7.79 0.39 -11.85
N GLY A 255 -8.15 1.67 -11.89
CA GLY A 255 -7.41 2.66 -12.65
C GLY A 255 -6.15 3.14 -11.93
N THR A 256 -5.24 3.77 -12.65
CA THR A 256 -3.97 4.29 -12.09
C THR A 256 -3.94 5.80 -11.88
N GLY A 257 -5.10 6.46 -11.81
CA GLY A 257 -5.19 7.92 -11.73
C GLY A 257 -4.42 8.54 -10.56
N CYS A 258 -4.35 7.85 -9.42
CA CYS A 258 -3.60 8.29 -8.23
C CYS A 258 -2.25 7.60 -8.04
N LEU A 259 -1.79 6.75 -8.99
CA LEU A 259 -0.56 5.97 -8.82
C LEU A 259 0.69 6.85 -8.67
N TYR A 260 0.64 8.09 -9.17
CA TYR A 260 1.73 9.08 -8.98
C TYR A 260 2.02 9.38 -7.50
N THR A 261 1.03 9.24 -6.60
CA THR A 261 1.21 9.48 -5.16
C THR A 261 1.85 8.32 -4.42
N TRP A 262 1.87 7.12 -5.01
CA TRP A 262 2.32 5.92 -4.31
C TRP A 262 3.85 5.90 -4.20
N PRO A 263 4.42 5.51 -3.04
CA PRO A 263 5.85 5.33 -2.92
C PRO A 263 6.31 4.16 -3.79
N SER A 264 7.49 4.29 -4.40
CA SER A 264 8.16 3.21 -5.14
C SER A 264 9.18 2.43 -4.30
N LEU A 265 9.49 2.95 -3.10
CA LEU A 265 10.52 2.45 -2.20
C LEU A 265 9.96 2.41 -0.77
N LEU A 266 10.33 1.40 0.00
CA LEU A 266 9.80 1.22 1.36
C LEU A 266 10.18 2.40 2.26
N GLU A 267 11.41 2.91 2.11
CA GLU A 267 11.99 3.99 2.89
C GLU A 267 11.18 5.29 2.79
N THR A 268 10.54 5.52 1.65
CA THR A 268 9.76 6.74 1.38
C THR A 268 8.30 6.64 1.80
N VAL A 269 7.83 5.49 2.31
CA VAL A 269 6.41 5.27 2.66
C VAL A 269 5.90 6.27 3.69
N CYS A 270 6.59 6.45 4.83
CA CYS A 270 6.17 7.42 5.83
C CYS A 270 6.19 8.86 5.28
N GLY A 271 7.15 9.18 4.41
CA GLY A 271 7.19 10.49 3.75
C GLY A 271 6.00 10.71 2.81
N ALA A 272 5.61 9.69 2.04
CA ALA A 272 4.43 9.73 1.17
C ALA A 272 3.13 9.89 1.98
N PHE A 273 2.98 9.12 3.06
CA PHE A 273 1.81 9.18 3.96
C PHE A 273 1.71 10.46 4.79
N LEU A 274 2.79 11.24 4.91
CA LEU A 274 2.78 12.52 5.64
C LEU A 274 2.89 13.72 4.69
N SER A 275 2.88 13.49 3.38
CA SER A 275 3.06 14.54 2.38
C SER A 275 1.87 15.50 2.32
N GLN A 276 2.09 16.74 2.73
CA GLN A 276 1.10 17.82 2.61
C GLN A 276 1.17 18.56 1.26
N ARG A 277 1.89 18.02 0.28
CA ARG A 277 2.04 18.66 -1.04
C ARG A 277 0.66 18.73 -1.73
N PRO A 278 0.18 19.92 -2.12
CA PRO A 278 -1.09 20.03 -2.85
C PRO A 278 -1.04 19.31 -4.19
N VAL A 279 -2.16 18.71 -4.59
CA VAL A 279 -2.34 18.12 -5.93
C VAL A 279 -2.71 19.20 -6.94
N ASP A 280 -1.96 19.27 -8.04
CA ASP A 280 -2.33 20.10 -9.19
C ASP A 280 -3.49 19.44 -9.97
N CYS A 281 -4.71 19.77 -9.56
CA CYS A 281 -5.95 19.21 -10.11
C CYS A 281 -6.20 19.66 -11.57
N ALA A 282 -5.42 20.60 -12.11
CA ALA A 282 -5.47 20.93 -13.53
C ALA A 282 -4.80 19.85 -14.40
N ARG A 283 -4.03 18.94 -13.81
CA ARG A 283 -3.24 17.92 -14.52
C ARG A 283 -3.38 16.52 -13.95
N LEU A 284 -3.56 16.39 -12.65
CA LEU A 284 -3.53 15.12 -11.93
C LEU A 284 -4.86 14.86 -11.20
N LEU A 285 -5.26 13.59 -11.18
CA LEU A 285 -6.48 13.15 -10.51
C LEU A 285 -6.35 13.32 -9.00
N ASP A 286 -7.31 13.99 -8.37
CA ASP A 286 -7.46 13.99 -6.91
C ASP A 286 -8.61 13.08 -6.47
N ASP A 287 -8.29 11.99 -5.77
CA ASP A 287 -9.27 11.11 -5.13
C ASP A 287 -9.18 11.17 -3.59
N SER A 288 -8.66 12.27 -3.02
CA SER A 288 -8.47 12.38 -1.55
C SER A 288 -9.73 12.78 -0.75
N ASN A 289 -10.92 12.59 -1.32
CA ASN A 289 -12.20 13.07 -0.77
C ASN A 289 -12.15 14.57 -0.41
N TYR A 290 -11.87 15.42 -1.41
CA TYR A 290 -11.80 16.89 -1.35
C TYR A 290 -10.65 17.51 -0.54
N ARG A 291 -9.73 16.70 0.01
CA ARG A 291 -8.62 17.19 0.85
C ARG A 291 -7.45 17.74 0.02
N ARG A 292 -7.39 17.43 -1.27
CA ARG A 292 -6.34 17.84 -2.23
C ARG A 292 -4.93 17.50 -1.78
N THR A 293 -4.78 16.41 -1.01
CA THR A 293 -3.48 15.95 -0.49
C THR A 293 -3.27 14.44 -0.76
N PRO A 294 -2.05 14.02 -1.16
CA PRO A 294 -1.71 12.63 -1.47
C PRO A 294 -1.90 11.63 -0.32
N VAL A 295 -1.82 12.08 0.94
CA VAL A 295 -1.85 11.22 2.15
C VAL A 295 -3.04 10.26 2.16
N HIS A 296 -4.22 10.74 1.79
CA HIS A 296 -5.43 9.94 1.87
C HIS A 296 -5.58 8.96 0.69
N GLN A 297 -5.06 9.31 -0.48
CA GLN A 297 -5.12 8.44 -1.68
C GLN A 297 -4.28 7.16 -1.51
N ALA A 298 -3.16 7.23 -0.78
CA ALA A 298 -2.34 6.06 -0.49
C ALA A 298 -2.95 5.14 0.61
N LEU A 299 -3.85 5.67 1.43
CA LEU A 299 -4.58 4.96 2.49
C LEU A 299 -5.92 4.36 2.01
N GLU A 300 -6.35 4.63 0.77
CA GLU A 300 -7.59 4.09 0.19
C GLU A 300 -7.45 2.66 -0.37
N MET A 301 -6.23 2.21 -0.68
CA MET A 301 -5.93 0.82 -1.03
C MET A 301 -6.50 -0.20 -0.01
N PRO A 302 -6.28 0.00 1.31
CA PRO A 302 -6.96 -0.72 2.38
C PRO A 302 -8.48 -0.79 2.27
N HIS A 303 -9.16 0.36 2.18
CA HIS A 303 -10.61 0.45 2.21
C HIS A 303 -11.26 -0.22 0.98
N THR A 304 -10.61 -0.04 -0.17
CA THR A 304 -11.02 -0.58 -1.47
C THR A 304 -10.84 -2.11 -1.55
N ILE A 305 -9.81 -2.68 -0.91
CA ILE A 305 -9.58 -4.13 -0.93
C ILE A 305 -10.33 -4.83 0.22
N GLU A 306 -10.54 -4.18 1.37
CA GLU A 306 -11.39 -4.69 2.47
C GLU A 306 -12.81 -5.02 2.00
N THR A 307 -13.38 -4.19 1.14
CA THR A 307 -14.71 -4.43 0.55
C THR A 307 -14.68 -5.59 -0.46
N SER A 308 -13.55 -5.87 -1.12
CA SER A 308 -13.42 -6.98 -2.08
C SER A 308 -13.35 -8.35 -1.41
N VAL A 309 -12.74 -8.43 -0.21
CA VAL A 309 -12.59 -9.68 0.54
C VAL A 309 -13.85 -9.98 1.36
N ALA A 310 -14.52 -8.95 1.89
CA ALA A 310 -15.72 -9.09 2.72
C ALA A 310 -16.97 -9.52 1.92
N THR A 311 -17.06 -9.18 0.63
CA THR A 311 -18.25 -9.46 -0.20
C THR A 311 -18.40 -10.93 -0.62
N GLN A 312 -17.48 -11.83 -0.25
CA GLN A 312 -17.54 -13.25 -0.65
C GLN A 312 -18.00 -14.21 0.47
N SER A 313 -18.44 -13.71 1.63
CA SER A 313 -19.09 -14.56 2.64
C SER A 313 -20.59 -14.80 2.38
N SER A 314 -21.16 -14.19 1.33
CA SER A 314 -22.54 -14.49 0.93
C SER A 314 -22.77 -14.37 -0.59
N THR A 315 -23.21 -15.49 -1.17
CA THR A 315 -23.91 -15.65 -2.47
C THR A 315 -23.14 -15.49 -3.80
N SER A 316 -23.46 -16.43 -4.69
CA SER A 316 -22.92 -16.72 -6.02
C SER A 316 -23.40 -15.76 -7.12
N THR A 317 -23.32 -14.45 -6.91
CA THR A 317 -23.69 -13.47 -7.95
C THR A 317 -22.48 -13.06 -8.79
N THR A 318 -22.57 -13.27 -10.10
CA THR A 318 -21.57 -12.95 -11.14
C THR A 318 -21.41 -11.44 -11.41
N THR A 319 -22.04 -10.58 -10.59
CA THR A 319 -22.01 -9.12 -10.78
C THR A 319 -20.84 -8.50 -10.03
N PRO A 320 -19.99 -7.69 -10.67
CA PRO A 320 -18.91 -7.00 -9.97
C PRO A 320 -19.47 -5.94 -9.01
N VAL A 321 -18.79 -5.76 -7.88
CA VAL A 321 -19.10 -4.75 -6.87
C VAL A 321 -18.24 -3.52 -7.12
N ARG A 322 -18.85 -2.33 -7.09
CA ARG A 322 -18.15 -1.04 -7.18
C ARG A 322 -17.52 -0.67 -5.84
N PHE A 323 -16.25 -0.27 -5.89
CA PHE A 323 -15.56 0.36 -4.79
C PHE A 323 -15.71 1.87 -4.94
N TYR A 324 -16.41 2.50 -4.00
CA TYR A 324 -16.48 3.95 -3.92
C TYR A 324 -15.73 4.40 -2.66
N SER A 325 -14.87 5.41 -2.78
CA SER A 325 -14.52 6.28 -1.67
C SER A 325 -15.80 7.02 -1.24
N ARG A 326 -16.16 6.94 0.04
CA ARG A 326 -17.12 7.87 0.67
C ARG A 326 -16.35 8.92 1.45
#